data_AF-A0A382XSD8-F1
#
_entry.id   AF-A0A382XSD8-F1
#
_cell.length_a   1.000
_cell.length_b   1.000
_cell.length_c   1.000
_cell.angle_alpha   90.00
_cell.angle_beta   90.00
_cell.angle_gamma   90.00
#
_symmetry.space_group_name_H-M   'P 1'
#
loop_
_entity.id
_entity.type
_entity.pdbx_description
1 polymer ?
#
loop_
_entity_poly.entity_id
_entity_poly.type
_entity_poly.pdbx_seq_one_letter_code
_entity_poly.pdbx_strand_id
1 'polypeptide(L)'
;MKQLGLLVMFVAVGTMLSGCVSTGPTQSAVSAGEAEKITEEITQLTKQWSIVHTTKDWDFLKRIWADDFSYTMPDGIVFDKKSGLADMKEESETLTSASCVAF
;
A
#
# COMPACT_ATOMS: atom_id res chain seq x y z
N MET A 1 2.29 -38.38 -24.50
CA MET A 1 1.30 -38.43 -23.40
C MET A 1 1.66 -37.38 -22.37
N LYS A 2 0.67 -36.53 -22.03
CA LYS A 2 0.57 -35.60 -20.88
C LYS A 2 1.51 -34.36 -20.93
N GLN A 3 1.04 -33.25 -21.52
CA GLN A 3 0.21 -32.15 -20.95
C GLN A 3 1.14 -30.95 -20.59
N LEU A 4 1.59 -30.16 -21.57
CA LEU A 4 0.99 -28.86 -21.98
C LEU A 4 -0.42 -28.56 -21.44
N GLY A 5 -0.46 -27.62 -20.49
CA GLY A 5 -1.62 -26.85 -20.02
C GLY A 5 -1.06 -25.77 -19.08
N LEU A 6 -1.40 -24.49 -19.15
CA LEU A 6 -2.61 -23.87 -19.64
C LEU A 6 -2.30 -22.38 -19.85
N LEU A 7 -1.94 -22.04 -21.09
CA LEU A 7 -2.21 -20.72 -21.66
C LEU A 7 -3.73 -20.62 -21.84
N VAL A 8 -4.30 -19.42 -21.67
CA VAL A 8 -5.69 -19.05 -22.00
C VAL A 8 -6.74 -19.43 -20.95
N MET A 9 -6.98 -18.50 -20.03
CA MET A 9 -8.32 -18.26 -19.48
C MET A 9 -8.69 -16.79 -19.70
N PHE A 10 -8.79 -16.40 -20.98
CA PHE A 10 -9.64 -15.29 -21.39
C PHE A 10 -11.08 -15.83 -21.46
N VAL A 11 -11.77 -15.79 -20.33
CA VAL A 11 -13.23 -16.05 -20.31
C VAL A 11 -13.91 -14.74 -20.63
N ALA A 12 -14.41 -14.67 -21.87
CA ALA A 12 -15.42 -13.72 -22.29
C ALA A 12 -16.66 -13.86 -21.41
N VAL A 13 -17.02 -12.81 -20.67
CA VAL A 13 -18.40 -12.59 -20.25
C VAL A 13 -18.97 -11.54 -21.18
N GLY A 14 -19.93 -12.00 -21.98
CA GLY A 14 -20.58 -11.25 -23.02
C GLY A 14 -21.41 -10.08 -22.52
N THR A 15 -21.56 -9.15 -23.45
CA THR A 15 -22.72 -8.28 -23.62
C THR A 15 -24.02 -8.93 -23.17
N MET A 16 -24.76 -8.26 -22.28
CA MET A 16 -26.15 -7.80 -22.43
C MET A 16 -26.62 -7.28 -21.07
N LEU A 17 -26.81 -5.97 -20.92
CA LEU A 17 -28.01 -5.42 -20.28
C LEU A 17 -28.13 -3.93 -20.61
N SER A 18 -29.19 -3.63 -21.34
CA SER A 18 -29.80 -2.31 -21.46
C SER A 18 -30.14 -1.77 -20.05
N GLY A 19 -29.89 -0.48 -19.83
CA GLY A 19 -30.42 0.27 -18.69
C GLY A 19 -29.36 0.76 -17.71
N CYS A 20 -29.26 2.09 -17.60
CA CYS A 20 -28.40 2.87 -16.72
C CYS A 20 -26.93 2.94 -17.15
N VAL A 21 -26.61 3.89 -18.04
CA VAL A 21 -25.36 4.65 -17.91
C VAL A 21 -25.38 5.21 -16.48
N SER A 22 -24.74 4.52 -15.56
CA SER A 22 -24.24 5.18 -14.36
C SER A 22 -23.20 6.13 -14.90
N THR A 23 -23.53 7.43 -14.97
CA THR A 23 -22.51 8.47 -14.91
C THR A 23 -21.86 8.34 -13.52
N GLY A 24 -21.03 7.30 -13.36
CA GLY A 24 -20.04 7.28 -12.31
C GLY A 24 -19.27 8.60 -12.42
N PRO A 25 -18.85 9.18 -11.28
CA PRO A 25 -18.23 10.48 -11.29
C PRO A 25 -17.15 10.48 -12.36
N THR A 26 -17.21 11.45 -13.29
CA THR A 26 -16.15 11.66 -14.28
C THR A 26 -14.85 11.59 -13.52
N GLN A 27 -14.10 10.51 -13.69
CA GLN A 27 -12.79 10.39 -13.08
C GLN A 27 -11.98 11.50 -13.73
N SER A 28 -11.79 12.59 -12.98
CA SER A 28 -11.01 13.73 -13.44
C SER A 28 -9.66 13.17 -13.85
N ALA A 29 -9.34 13.27 -15.14
CA ALA A 29 -8.06 12.81 -15.64
C ALA A 29 -6.99 13.66 -14.94
N VAL A 30 -6.20 13.02 -14.08
CA VAL A 30 -5.04 13.65 -13.45
C VAL A 30 -4.10 14.10 -14.57
N SER A 31 -3.69 15.36 -14.56
CA SER A 31 -2.74 15.86 -15.55
C SER A 31 -1.37 15.20 -15.36
N ALA A 32 -0.55 15.16 -16.41
CA ALA A 32 0.79 14.58 -16.33
C ALA A 32 1.65 15.24 -15.23
N GLY A 33 1.54 16.56 -15.06
CA GLY A 33 2.26 17.29 -14.01
C GLY A 33 1.77 16.96 -12.59
N GLU A 34 0.46 16.73 -12.41
CA GLU A 34 -0.08 16.28 -11.12
C GLU A 34 0.35 14.84 -10.79
N ALA A 35 0.38 13.96 -11.79
CA ALA A 35 0.84 12.58 -11.62
C ALA A 35 2.34 12.52 -11.23
N GLU A 36 3.18 13.36 -11.87
CA GLU A 36 4.60 13.48 -11.52
C GLU A 36 4.78 13.98 -10.09
N LYS A 37 4.02 15.01 -9.68
CA LYS A 37 4.05 15.54 -8.31
C LYS A 37 3.64 14.48 -7.27
N ILE A 38 2.56 13.74 -7.52
CA ILE A 38 2.12 12.65 -6.64
C ILE A 38 3.22 11.58 -6.52
N THR A 39 3.85 11.22 -7.64
CA THR A 39 4.93 10.23 -7.67
C THR A 39 6.12 10.67 -6.83
N GLU A 40 6.53 11.93 -6.94
CA GLU A 40 7.61 12.49 -6.14
C GLU A 40 7.27 12.50 -4.64
N GLU A 41 6.06 12.94 -4.27
CA GLU A 41 5.63 12.96 -2.86
C GLU A 41 5.57 11.55 -2.24
N ILE A 42 5.04 10.55 -2.97
CA ILE A 42 5.02 9.15 -2.53
C ILE A 42 6.45 8.60 -2.40
N THR A 43 7.33 8.94 -3.34
CA THR A 43 8.74 8.52 -3.32
C THR A 43 9.46 9.06 -2.08
N GLN A 44 9.25 10.33 -1.75
CA GLN A 44 9.84 10.94 -0.56
C GLN A 44 9.27 10.34 0.73
N LEU A 45 7.94 10.13 0.79
CA LEU A 45 7.29 9.47 1.91
C LEU A 45 7.84 8.06 2.15
N THR A 46 8.02 7.30 1.07
CA THR A 46 8.56 5.93 1.10
C THR A 46 9.99 5.90 1.64
N LYS A 47 10.84 6.82 1.22
CA LYS A 47 12.22 6.93 1.74
C LYS A 47 12.23 7.18 3.25
N GLN A 48 11.39 8.08 3.75
CA GLN A 48 11.33 8.38 5.19
C GLN A 48 10.76 7.20 5.98
N TRP A 49 9.70 6.56 5.48
CA TRP A 49 9.16 5.36 6.11
C TRP A 49 10.19 4.23 6.15
N SER A 50 10.92 3.97 5.06
CA SER A 50 11.88 2.86 4.99
C SER A 50 12.97 2.88 6.06
N ILE A 51 13.30 4.05 6.61
CA ILE A 51 14.36 4.22 7.63
C ILE A 51 13.80 4.45 9.03
N VAL A 52 12.48 4.50 9.22
CA VAL A 52 11.85 4.89 10.50
C VAL A 52 12.26 3.99 11.66
N HIS A 53 12.45 2.70 11.40
CA HIS A 53 12.92 1.74 12.41
C HIS A 53 14.39 1.93 12.78
N THR A 54 15.21 2.40 11.83
CA THR A 54 16.61 2.75 12.10
C THR A 54 16.73 4.05 12.86
N THR A 55 15.93 5.07 12.51
CA THR A 55 15.96 6.39 13.16
C THR A 55 15.15 6.44 14.46
N LYS A 56 14.26 5.48 14.67
CA LYS A 56 13.27 5.44 15.75
C LYS A 56 12.37 6.68 15.80
N ASP A 57 12.08 7.27 14.63
CA ASP A 57 11.19 8.44 14.50
C ASP A 57 9.70 8.02 14.53
N TRP A 58 9.25 7.63 15.72
CA TRP A 58 7.88 7.15 15.92
C TRP A 58 6.82 8.24 15.79
N ASP A 59 7.21 9.50 15.97
CA ASP A 59 6.31 10.64 15.76
C ASP A 59 6.01 10.84 14.27
N PHE A 60 7.01 10.64 13.40
CA PHE A 60 6.79 10.55 11.96
C PHE A 60 5.81 9.42 11.61
N LEU A 61 6.02 8.21 12.14
CA LEU A 61 5.14 7.06 11.87
C LEU A 61 3.69 7.34 12.29
N LYS A 62 3.51 7.89 13.51
CA LYS A 62 2.20 8.28 14.05
C LYS A 62 1.48 9.30 13.17
N ARG A 63 2.23 10.21 12.54
CA ARG A 63 1.68 11.25 11.65
C ARG A 63 1.20 10.67 10.32
N ILE A 64 1.92 9.69 9.75
CA ILE A 64 1.61 9.18 8.40
C ILE A 64 0.54 8.08 8.41
N TRP A 65 0.38 7.36 9.51
CA TRP A 65 -0.68 6.36 9.64
C TRP A 65 -2.04 7.04 9.83
N ALA A 66 -3.01 6.70 8.99
CA ALA A 66 -4.40 7.11 9.16
C ALA A 66 -4.99 6.53 10.45
N ASP A 67 -6.04 7.14 11.00
CA ASP A 67 -6.63 6.69 12.27
C ASP A 67 -7.26 5.29 12.18
N ASP A 68 -7.68 4.89 10.97
CA ASP A 68 -8.19 3.55 10.63
C ASP A 68 -7.13 2.63 9.99
N PHE A 69 -5.85 3.02 10.03
CA PHE A 69 -4.77 2.21 9.50
C PHE A 69 -4.61 0.89 10.27
N SER A 70 -4.37 -0.19 9.53
CA SER A 70 -4.01 -1.49 10.08
C SER A 70 -3.03 -2.22 9.17
N TYR A 71 -2.24 -3.13 9.75
CA TYR A 71 -1.37 -4.05 9.01
C TYR A 71 -1.44 -5.45 9.61
N THR A 72 -1.09 -6.46 8.80
CA THR A 72 -1.12 -7.87 9.19
C THR A 72 0.28 -8.45 9.11
N MET A 73 0.71 -9.09 10.19
CA MET A 73 1.99 -9.78 10.27
C MET A 73 1.90 -11.19 9.63
N PRO A 74 3.03 -11.83 9.31
CA PRO A 74 3.04 -13.16 8.68
C PRO A 74 2.32 -14.26 9.48
N ASP A 75 2.18 -14.10 10.79
CA ASP A 75 1.44 -14.99 11.69
C ASP A 75 -0.09 -14.74 11.71
N GLY A 76 -0.56 -13.77 10.94
CA GLY A 76 -1.97 -13.39 10.85
C GLY A 76 -2.44 -12.45 11.97
N ILE A 77 -1.54 -11.98 12.84
CA ILE A 77 -1.88 -10.97 13.85
C ILE A 77 -2.09 -9.63 13.15
N VAL A 78 -3.23 -9.00 13.42
CA VAL A 78 -3.60 -7.67 12.90
C VAL A 78 -3.31 -6.63 13.95
N PHE A 79 -2.56 -5.59 13.56
CA PHE A 79 -2.27 -4.43 14.39
C PHE A 79 -3.06 -3.23 13.88
N ASP A 80 -3.79 -2.58 14.77
CA ASP A 80 -4.31 -1.24 14.53
C ASP A 80 -3.21 -0.19 14.77
N LYS A 81 -3.46 1.07 14.41
CA LYS A 81 -2.51 2.17 14.64
C LYS A 81 -1.99 2.25 16.08
N LYS A 82 -2.85 2.02 17.08
CA LYS A 82 -2.47 2.13 18.50
C LYS A 82 -1.59 0.95 18.91
N SER A 83 -1.97 -0.28 18.59
CA SER A 83 -1.19 -1.49 18.93
C SER A 83 0.12 -1.52 18.16
N GLY A 84 0.12 -1.12 16.89
CA GLY A 84 1.34 -1.03 16.08
C GLY A 84 2.33 -0.02 16.64
N LEU A 85 1.88 1.20 16.99
CA LEU A 85 2.79 2.20 17.58
C LEU A 85 3.32 1.80 18.96
N ALA A 86 2.59 0.98 19.72
CA ALA A 86 3.07 0.44 21.00
C ALA A 86 4.17 -0.60 20.78
N ASP A 87 3.94 -1.54 19.85
CA ASP A 87 4.90 -2.58 19.44
C ASP A 87 6.23 -1.97 18.95
N MET A 88 6.16 -0.97 18.06
CA MET A 88 7.34 -0.25 17.55
C MET A 88 8.17 0.43 18.65
N LYS A 89 7.51 0.91 19.72
CA LYS A 89 8.21 1.56 20.84
C LYS A 89 8.87 0.57 21.79
N GLU A 90 8.31 -0.63 21.88
CA GLU A 90 8.90 -1.75 22.63
C GLU A 90 10.12 -2.34 21.89
N GLU A 91 10.24 -2.11 20.59
CA GLU A 91 11.36 -2.54 19.75
C GLU A 91 12.72 -2.01 20.28
N SER A 92 13.39 -2.87 21.06
CA SER A 92 14.71 -2.60 21.65
C SER A 92 15.85 -2.85 20.67
N GLU A 93 15.59 -3.56 19.57
CA GLU A 93 16.58 -3.88 18.56
C GLU A 93 17.11 -2.60 17.89
N THR A 94 18.37 -2.68 17.45
CA THR A 94 19.00 -1.61 16.66
C THR A 94 19.21 -2.14 15.26
N LEU A 95 18.34 -1.73 14.34
CA LEU A 95 18.43 -2.13 12.95
C LEU A 95 19.45 -1.25 12.21
N THR A 96 20.62 -1.80 11.89
CA THR A 96 21.69 -1.12 11.16
C THR A 96 21.34 -0.89 9.68
N SER A 97 20.38 -1.66 9.16
CA SER A 97 19.84 -1.49 7.81
C SER A 97 18.39 -1.92 7.77
N ALA A 98 17.54 -1.13 7.15
CA ALA A 98 16.19 -1.50 6.78
C ALA A 98 16.09 -1.49 5.25
N SER A 99 15.83 -2.65 4.65
CA SER A 99 15.45 -2.75 3.24
C SER A 99 13.94 -2.98 3.13
N CYS A 100 13.16 -2.06 3.71
CA CYS A 100 11.71 -2.05 3.50
C CYS A 100 11.42 -1.00 2.43
N VAL A 101 11.54 -1.40 1.16
CA VAL A 101 10.96 -0.63 0.05
C VAL A 101 9.48 -0.97 0.00
N ALA A 102 8.62 0.01 0.28
CA ALA A 102 7.18 -0.19 0.28
C ALA A 102 6.61 -0.36 -1.15
N PHE A 103 7.41 -0.13 -2.20
CA PHE A 103 7.00 -0.16 -3.61
C PHE A 103 8.18 -0.53 -4.51
#